data_AF-A0A1E5KTD8-F1
#
_entry.id   AF-A0A1E5KTD8-F1
#
_cell.length_a   1.000
_cell.length_b   1.000
_cell.length_c   1.000
_cell.angle_alpha   90.00
_cell.angle_beta   90.00
_cell.angle_gamma   90.00
#
_symmetry.space_group_name_H-M   'P 1'
#
loop_
_entity.id
_entity.type
_entity.pdbx_description
1 polymer ?
#
loop_
_entity_poly.entity_id
_entity_poly.type
_entity_poly.pdbx_seq_one_letter_code
_entity_poly.pdbx_strand_id
1 'polypeptide(L)'
;MDIKWTKKKFIGICLVLLFFLFIGVFELTKIERIFYRTDYSKTSYNSMYYQMKLISMLHSYKFESSNNHVSISKIGEALEYSDFNLMLFNSNKSVKVSKYKIDKIKLGNSYTDVKKVLGAPVFASKFKSNLVSTASWTTNQKSNFEVFFDDYDRVKELK
;
A
#
# COMPACT_ATOMS: atom_id res chain seq x y z
N MET A 1 37.47 -1.15 34.73
CA MET A 1 36.29 -1.02 35.61
C MET A 1 35.23 -1.97 35.05
N ASP A 2 35.14 -3.18 35.60
CA ASP A 2 34.29 -4.24 35.05
C ASP A 2 32.82 -4.01 35.44
N ILE A 3 31.99 -3.70 34.45
CA ILE A 3 30.55 -3.57 34.65
C ILE A 3 29.96 -4.98 34.78
N LYS A 4 29.76 -5.44 36.01
CA LYS A 4 29.00 -6.66 36.30
C LYS A 4 27.52 -6.43 36.01
N TRP A 5 27.06 -6.91 34.85
CA TRP A 5 25.65 -6.88 34.49
C TRP A 5 24.85 -7.86 35.34
N THR A 6 23.94 -7.36 36.17
CA THR A 6 22.95 -8.20 36.83
C THR A 6 21.93 -8.69 35.80
N LYS A 7 21.51 -9.97 35.86
CA LYS A 7 20.56 -10.61 34.92
C LYS A 7 19.32 -9.74 34.64
N LYS A 8 18.83 -8.98 35.63
CA LYS A 8 17.69 -8.06 35.49
C LYS A 8 17.96 -6.85 34.55
N LYS A 9 19.18 -6.29 34.56
CA LYS A 9 19.55 -5.15 33.69
C LYS A 9 19.72 -5.58 32.23
N PHE A 10 20.19 -6.80 32.00
CA PHE A 10 20.31 -7.39 30.66
C PHE A 10 18.93 -7.60 30.02
N ILE A 11 17.97 -8.16 30.78
CA ILE A 11 16.58 -8.38 30.32
C ILE A 11 15.91 -7.04 29.98
N GLY A 12 16.09 -6.01 30.80
CA GLY A 12 15.55 -4.67 30.53
C GLY A 12 16.05 -4.08 29.22
N ILE A 13 17.35 -4.22 28.92
CA ILE A 13 17.93 -3.75 27.66
C ILE A 13 17.47 -4.60 26.47
N CYS A 14 17.35 -5.92 26.62
CA CYS A 14 16.79 -6.77 25.57
C CYS A 14 15.34 -6.42 25.24
N LEU A 15 14.52 -6.08 26.25
CA LEU A 15 13.13 -5.65 26.04
C LEU A 15 13.04 -4.30 25.34
N VAL A 16 13.90 -3.35 25.71
CA VAL A 16 14.00 -2.04 25.05
C VAL A 16 14.50 -2.19 23.61
N LEU A 17 15.51 -3.05 23.36
CA LEU A 17 15.99 -3.36 22.01
C LEU A 17 14.94 -4.09 21.17
N LEU A 18 14.18 -5.03 21.75
CA LEU A 18 13.05 -5.68 21.09
C LEU A 18 11.95 -4.67 20.74
N PHE A 19 11.69 -3.71 21.62
CA PHE A 19 10.76 -2.60 21.38
C PHE A 19 11.25 -1.68 20.25
N PHE A 20 12.54 -1.31 20.23
CA PHE A 20 13.14 -0.53 19.14
C PHE A 20 13.25 -1.31 17.82
N LEU A 21 13.48 -2.63 17.86
CA LEU A 21 13.40 -3.51 16.69
C LEU A 21 11.97 -3.62 16.17
N PHE A 22 11.00 -3.67 17.06
CA PHE A 22 9.59 -3.53 16.71
C PHE A 22 9.38 -2.20 15.97
N ILE A 23 9.80 -1.07 16.55
CA ILE A 23 9.69 0.27 15.93
C ILE A 23 10.44 0.36 14.57
N GLY A 24 11.62 -0.24 14.44
CA GLY A 24 12.39 -0.30 13.20
C GLY A 24 11.73 -1.16 12.11
N VAL A 25 10.98 -2.20 12.49
CA VAL A 25 10.10 -2.93 11.56
C VAL A 25 8.85 -2.10 11.21
N PHE A 26 8.41 -1.22 12.10
CA PHE A 26 7.27 -0.31 11.91
C PHE A 26 7.54 0.83 10.90
N GLU A 27 8.79 1.21 10.63
CA GLU A 27 9.16 2.17 9.56
C GLU A 27 8.72 1.72 8.14
N LEU A 28 8.27 0.47 8.03
CA LEU A 28 7.77 -0.11 6.79
C LEU A 28 6.23 -0.26 6.73
N THR A 29 5.46 0.27 7.69
CA THR A 29 3.97 0.27 7.67
C THR A 29 3.38 1.47 6.90
N LYS A 30 3.91 1.74 5.71
CA LYS A 30 3.40 2.77 4.80
C LYS A 30 2.06 2.35 4.21
N ILE A 31 1.21 3.32 3.84
CA ILE A 31 -0.10 3.17 3.17
C ILE A 31 -0.08 2.07 2.09
N GLU A 32 0.94 2.06 1.24
CA GLU A 32 1.15 1.07 0.18
C GLU A 32 1.22 -0.39 0.70
N ARG A 33 1.85 -0.63 1.84
CA ARG A 33 1.97 -1.98 2.41
C ARG A 33 0.62 -2.49 2.89
N ILE A 34 -0.20 -1.63 3.48
CA ILE A 34 -1.56 -2.00 3.92
C ILE A 34 -2.35 -2.44 2.69
N PHE A 35 -2.35 -1.64 1.62
CA PHE A 35 -3.02 -1.97 0.37
C PHE A 35 -2.65 -3.38 -0.15
N TYR A 36 -1.36 -3.68 -0.31
CA TYR A 36 -0.94 -4.95 -0.89
C TYR A 36 -1.15 -6.16 0.03
N ARG A 37 -1.09 -5.97 1.35
CA ARG A 37 -1.28 -7.06 2.32
C ARG A 37 -2.73 -7.32 2.70
N THR A 38 -3.59 -6.32 2.59
CA THR A 38 -5.00 -6.47 2.93
C THR A 38 -5.65 -7.42 1.93
N ASP A 39 -6.21 -8.52 2.45
CA ASP A 39 -7.09 -9.40 1.69
C ASP A 39 -8.49 -8.78 1.65
N TYR A 40 -8.79 -8.00 0.62
CA TYR A 40 -10.05 -7.26 0.52
C TYR A 40 -11.28 -8.17 0.64
N SER A 41 -11.21 -9.38 0.07
CA SER A 41 -12.33 -10.34 0.04
C SER A 41 -12.72 -10.88 1.42
N LYS A 42 -11.82 -10.78 2.41
CA LYS A 42 -12.02 -11.30 3.77
C LYS A 42 -11.99 -10.24 4.86
N THR A 43 -11.50 -9.05 4.53
CA THR A 43 -11.32 -7.99 5.52
C THR A 43 -12.64 -7.27 5.73
N SER A 44 -13.11 -7.21 6.98
CA SER A 44 -14.31 -6.47 7.34
C SER A 44 -14.04 -4.98 7.53
N TYR A 45 -15.08 -4.17 7.43
CA TYR A 45 -15.03 -2.73 7.72
C TYR A 45 -14.43 -2.43 9.10
N ASN A 46 -14.90 -3.11 10.16
CA ASN A 46 -14.38 -2.90 11.51
C ASN A 46 -12.88 -3.21 11.61
N SER A 47 -12.42 -4.27 10.95
CA SER A 47 -10.99 -4.61 10.91
C SER A 47 -10.17 -3.49 10.26
N MET A 48 -10.61 -2.97 9.10
CA MET A 48 -9.92 -1.86 8.45
C MET A 48 -10.00 -0.56 9.24
N TYR A 49 -11.14 -0.26 9.86
CA TYR A 49 -11.32 0.90 10.72
C TYR A 49 -10.27 0.93 11.83
N TYR A 50 -10.15 -0.15 12.62
CA TYR A 50 -9.18 -0.20 13.72
C TYR A 50 -7.73 -0.19 13.23
N GLN A 51 -7.44 -0.89 12.13
CA GLN A 51 -6.10 -0.92 11.56
C GLN A 51 -5.67 0.47 11.05
N MET A 52 -6.52 1.15 10.28
CA MET A 52 -6.26 2.48 9.75
C MET A 52 -6.15 3.53 10.87
N LYS A 53 -7.03 3.45 11.89
CA LYS A 53 -6.97 4.35 13.05
C LYS A 53 -5.70 4.20 13.87
N LEU A 54 -5.23 2.96 14.08
CA LEU A 54 -3.96 2.71 14.77
C LEU A 54 -2.78 3.29 13.95
N ILE A 55 -2.76 3.00 12.65
CA ILE A 55 -1.68 3.46 11.77
C ILE A 55 -1.67 4.98 11.67
N SER A 56 -2.83 5.63 11.61
CA SER A 56 -2.91 7.08 11.57
C SER A 56 -2.34 7.72 12.84
N MET A 57 -2.62 7.13 14.01
CA MET A 57 -2.05 7.57 15.28
C MET A 57 -0.53 7.39 15.31
N LEU A 58 -0.02 6.24 14.84
CA LEU A 58 1.42 5.95 14.85
C LEU A 58 2.23 6.78 13.85
N HIS A 59 1.67 7.10 12.69
CA HIS A 59 2.38 7.76 11.58
C HIS A 59 1.95 9.22 11.35
N SER A 60 1.09 9.75 12.22
CA SER A 60 0.51 11.09 12.08
C SER A 60 -0.17 11.29 10.72
N TYR A 61 -0.89 10.27 10.24
CA TYR A 61 -1.74 10.41 9.06
C TYR A 61 -3.07 11.04 9.46
N LYS A 62 -3.68 11.77 8.53
CA LYS A 62 -5.07 12.20 8.68
C LYS A 62 -5.95 10.96 8.54
N PHE A 63 -6.84 10.73 9.51
CA PHE A 63 -7.81 9.65 9.49
C PHE A 63 -9.21 10.21 9.33
N GLU A 64 -9.99 9.64 8.42
CA GLU A 64 -11.39 9.98 8.22
C GLU A 64 -12.23 8.70 8.21
N SER A 65 -13.44 8.80 8.73
CA SER A 65 -14.40 7.70 8.72
C SER A 65 -15.81 8.23 8.55
N SER A 66 -16.57 7.60 7.68
CA SER A 66 -18.00 7.81 7.45
C SER A 66 -18.69 6.43 7.36
N ASN A 67 -20.02 6.41 7.25
CA ASN A 67 -20.76 5.13 7.16
C ASN A 67 -20.22 4.27 6.00
N ASN A 68 -19.65 3.11 6.35
CA ASN A 68 -19.04 2.13 5.45
C ASN A 68 -17.85 2.63 4.62
N HIS A 69 -17.18 3.68 5.08
CA HIS A 69 -15.95 4.18 4.45
C HIS A 69 -14.93 4.64 5.50
N VAL A 70 -13.68 4.20 5.33
CA VAL A 70 -12.54 4.64 6.14
C VAL A 70 -11.37 5.00 5.25
N SER A 71 -10.65 6.06 5.61
CA SER A 71 -9.47 6.48 4.89
C SER A 71 -8.36 6.97 5.81
N ILE A 72 -7.14 6.80 5.32
CA ILE A 72 -5.95 7.44 5.88
C ILE A 72 -5.21 8.19 4.77
N SER A 73 -4.71 9.37 5.08
CA SER A 73 -3.98 10.17 4.11
C SER A 73 -2.81 10.94 4.73
N LYS A 74 -1.80 11.17 3.91
CA LYS A 74 -0.69 12.11 4.10
C LYS A 74 -0.51 12.86 2.78
N ILE A 75 0.21 13.98 2.80
CA ILE A 75 0.49 14.75 1.58
C ILE A 75 1.01 13.80 0.48
N GLY A 76 0.21 13.65 -0.58
CA GLY A 76 0.50 12.87 -1.78
C GLY A 76 0.33 11.34 -1.68
N GLU A 77 -0.19 10.81 -0.57
CA GLU A 77 -0.52 9.38 -0.42
C GLU A 77 -1.82 9.19 0.36
N ALA A 78 -2.72 8.33 -0.12
CA ALA A 78 -3.95 7.99 0.58
C ALA A 78 -4.33 6.51 0.40
N LEU A 79 -5.02 5.95 1.39
CA LEU A 79 -5.65 4.64 1.34
C LEU A 79 -7.11 4.82 1.71
N GLU A 80 -8.00 4.32 0.88
CA GLU A 80 -9.45 4.35 1.10
C GLU A 80 -9.98 2.92 1.05
N TYR A 81 -10.87 2.61 1.99
CA TYR A 81 -11.54 1.32 2.06
C TYR A 81 -13.04 1.55 2.21
N SER A 82 -13.81 0.81 1.42
CA SER A 82 -15.27 0.76 1.46
C SER A 82 -15.78 -0.66 1.17
N ASP A 83 -17.09 -0.87 1.31
CA ASP A 83 -17.76 -2.12 0.90
C ASP A 83 -17.64 -2.43 -0.60
N PHE A 84 -17.20 -1.46 -1.41
CA PHE A 84 -17.05 -1.62 -2.85
C PHE A 84 -15.61 -1.82 -3.28
N ASN A 85 -14.66 -1.18 -2.61
CA ASN A 85 -13.25 -1.23 -3.03
C ASN A 85 -12.26 -0.96 -1.91
N LEU A 86 -11.01 -1.32 -2.19
CA LEU A 86 -9.84 -0.82 -1.51
C LEU A 86 -8.98 -0.07 -2.54
N MET A 87 -8.68 1.19 -2.28
CA MET A 87 -7.99 2.08 -3.23
C MET A 87 -6.74 2.69 -2.61
N LEU A 88 -5.65 2.67 -3.36
CA LEU A 88 -4.38 3.32 -3.05
C LEU A 88 -4.18 4.49 -4.00
N PHE A 89 -3.89 5.66 -3.44
CA PHE A 89 -3.46 6.85 -4.16
C PHE A 89 -2.03 7.19 -3.77
N ASN A 90 -1.17 7.43 -4.75
CA ASN A 90 0.23 7.80 -4.55
C ASN A 90 0.69 8.80 -5.62
N SER A 91 0.34 10.07 -5.44
CA SER A 91 0.74 11.14 -6.35
C SER A 91 2.22 11.53 -6.21
N ASN A 92 2.85 11.21 -5.08
CA ASN A 92 4.28 11.43 -4.86
C ASN A 92 5.17 10.53 -5.74
N LYS A 93 4.68 9.35 -6.15
CA LYS A 93 5.40 8.42 -7.04
C LYS A 93 5.09 8.62 -8.52
N SER A 94 4.71 9.84 -8.93
CA SER A 94 4.45 10.22 -10.32
C SER A 94 5.71 10.28 -11.21
N VAL A 95 6.59 9.26 -11.11
CA VAL A 95 7.64 9.04 -12.10
C VAL A 95 6.95 8.80 -13.43
N LYS A 96 7.10 9.77 -14.33
CA LYS A 96 6.42 9.74 -15.61
C LYS A 96 6.92 8.55 -16.43
N VAL A 97 6.02 7.65 -16.77
CA VAL A 97 6.36 6.47 -17.60
C VAL A 97 6.53 6.90 -19.05
N SER A 98 7.57 6.36 -19.69
CA SER A 98 7.86 6.59 -21.11
C SER A 98 7.03 5.66 -21.99
N LYS A 99 6.73 6.11 -23.22
CA LYS A 99 6.03 5.29 -24.22
C LYS A 99 6.70 3.94 -24.45
N TYR A 100 8.03 3.91 -24.51
CA TYR A 100 8.81 2.67 -24.64
C TYR A 100 8.55 1.66 -23.51
N LYS A 101 8.30 2.10 -22.27
CA LYS A 101 7.92 1.19 -21.18
C LYS A 101 6.48 0.71 -21.29
N ILE A 102 5.58 1.58 -21.73
CA ILE A 102 4.17 1.27 -21.97
C ILE A 102 4.04 0.21 -23.07
N ASP A 103 4.77 0.37 -24.18
CA ASP A 103 4.75 -0.55 -25.33
C ASP A 103 5.22 -1.98 -24.98
N LYS A 104 5.86 -2.18 -23.82
CA LYS A 104 6.25 -3.51 -23.32
C LYS A 104 5.11 -4.25 -22.63
N ILE A 105 4.06 -3.55 -22.21
CA ILE A 105 2.91 -4.14 -21.52
C ILE A 105 1.99 -4.79 -22.54
N LYS A 106 1.62 -6.04 -22.29
CA LYS A 106 0.77 -6.84 -23.17
C LYS A 106 -0.40 -7.44 -22.40
N LEU A 107 -1.48 -7.74 -23.12
CA LEU A 107 -2.57 -8.54 -22.60
C LEU A 107 -2.04 -9.86 -22.02
N GLY A 108 -2.60 -10.27 -20.89
CA GLY A 108 -2.17 -11.47 -20.17
C GLY A 108 -0.99 -11.29 -19.21
N ASN A 109 -0.27 -10.15 -19.23
CA ASN A 109 0.78 -9.90 -18.23
C ASN A 109 0.20 -9.86 -16.81
N SER A 110 0.97 -10.32 -15.82
CA SER A 110 0.54 -10.20 -14.42
C SER A 110 0.67 -8.76 -13.91
N TYR A 111 -0.09 -8.37 -12.88
CA TYR A 111 0.11 -7.08 -12.21
C TYR A 111 1.55 -6.90 -11.73
N THR A 112 2.14 -7.98 -11.20
CA THR A 112 3.53 -7.98 -10.73
C THR A 112 4.51 -7.66 -11.85
N ASP A 113 4.30 -8.20 -13.06
CA ASP A 113 5.18 -7.92 -14.20
C ASP A 113 4.98 -6.51 -14.76
N VAL A 114 3.73 -6.02 -14.81
CA VAL A 114 3.45 -4.62 -15.16
C VAL A 114 4.18 -3.68 -14.19
N LYS A 115 4.09 -3.94 -12.87
CA LYS A 115 4.76 -3.15 -11.84
C LYS A 115 6.30 -3.19 -11.97
N LYS A 116 6.89 -4.31 -12.40
CA LYS A 116 8.36 -4.38 -12.66
C LYS A 116 8.79 -3.45 -13.80
N VAL A 117 7.96 -3.32 -14.84
CA VAL A 117 8.29 -2.50 -16.03
C VAL A 117 8.01 -1.02 -15.77
N LEU A 118 6.82 -0.71 -15.25
CA LEU A 118 6.32 0.65 -15.08
C LEU A 118 6.71 1.29 -13.74
N GLY A 119 7.02 0.47 -12.73
CA GLY A 119 7.19 0.92 -11.36
C GLY A 119 5.87 0.96 -10.60
N ALA A 120 5.87 1.60 -9.43
CA ALA A 120 4.67 1.74 -8.61
C ALA A 120 3.63 2.66 -9.32
N PRO A 121 2.34 2.29 -9.31
CA PRO A 121 1.30 3.13 -9.88
C PRO A 121 1.01 4.34 -9.00
N VAL A 122 0.43 5.38 -9.61
CA VAL A 122 -0.11 6.55 -8.90
C VAL A 122 -1.50 6.27 -8.32
N PHE A 123 -2.21 5.29 -8.87
CA PHE A 123 -3.46 4.78 -8.35
C PHE A 123 -3.54 3.27 -8.53
N ALA A 124 -4.05 2.55 -7.54
CA ALA A 124 -4.38 1.14 -7.67
C ALA A 124 -5.66 0.83 -6.89
N SER A 125 -6.49 -0.07 -7.40
CA SER A 125 -7.71 -0.50 -6.76
C SER A 125 -7.81 -2.02 -6.74
N LYS A 126 -8.45 -2.54 -5.70
CA LYS A 126 -8.91 -3.93 -5.60
C LYS A 126 -10.43 -3.92 -5.50
N PHE A 127 -11.09 -4.75 -6.30
CA PHE A 127 -12.51 -5.12 -6.17
C PHE A 127 -12.60 -6.59 -5.74
N LYS A 128 -13.76 -7.03 -5.24
CA LYS A 128 -14.25 -8.41 -4.97
C LYS A 128 -13.24 -9.59 -4.84
N SER A 129 -12.34 -9.81 -5.80
CA SER A 129 -11.35 -10.89 -5.87
C SER A 129 -10.03 -10.67 -5.12
N ASN A 130 -9.86 -9.57 -4.36
CA ASN A 130 -8.62 -9.18 -3.66
C ASN A 130 -7.40 -8.89 -4.56
N LEU A 131 -7.51 -9.17 -5.85
CA LEU A 131 -6.51 -8.83 -6.84
C LEU A 131 -6.64 -7.36 -7.24
N VAL A 132 -5.52 -6.78 -7.70
CA VAL A 132 -5.56 -5.42 -8.24
C VAL A 132 -6.34 -5.48 -9.53
N SER A 133 -7.46 -4.78 -9.59
CA SER A 133 -8.39 -4.76 -10.72
C SER A 133 -8.10 -3.62 -11.69
N THR A 134 -7.58 -2.51 -11.17
CA THR A 134 -7.22 -1.34 -11.98
C THR A 134 -6.01 -0.65 -11.36
N ALA A 135 -5.06 -0.25 -12.20
CA ALA A 135 -3.93 0.56 -11.79
C ALA A 135 -3.63 1.62 -12.85
N SER A 136 -3.14 2.78 -12.44
CA SER A 136 -2.77 3.85 -13.37
C SER A 136 -1.41 4.46 -13.06
N TRP A 137 -0.75 4.94 -14.11
CA TRP A 137 0.55 5.61 -14.07
C TRP A 137 0.48 6.92 -14.84
N THR A 138 1.14 7.96 -14.32
CA THR A 138 1.27 9.22 -15.06
C THR A 138 2.27 9.07 -16.19
N THR A 139 1.94 9.52 -17.40
CA THR A 139 2.84 9.46 -18.56
C THR A 139 3.62 10.77 -18.74
N ASN A 140 4.66 10.73 -19.60
CA ASN A 140 5.39 11.93 -20.01
C ASN A 140 4.50 12.99 -20.68
N GLN A 141 3.36 12.58 -21.25
CA GLN A 141 2.43 13.45 -21.99
C GLN A 141 1.33 14.06 -21.11
N LYS A 142 1.44 13.97 -19.77
CA LYS A 142 0.43 14.41 -18.80
C LYS A 142 -0.92 13.69 -18.88
N SER A 143 -1.03 12.63 -19.68
CA SER A 143 -2.14 11.67 -19.60
C SER A 143 -1.84 10.60 -18.55
N ASN A 144 -2.88 9.93 -18.05
CA ASN A 144 -2.71 8.69 -17.29
C ASN A 144 -2.78 7.51 -18.26
N PHE A 145 -1.92 6.52 -18.03
CA PHE A 145 -2.00 5.20 -18.63
C PHE A 145 -2.66 4.27 -17.62
N GLU A 146 -3.79 3.69 -17.99
CA GLU A 146 -4.61 2.83 -17.13
C GLU A 146 -4.55 1.39 -17.61
N VAL A 147 -4.42 0.47 -16.66
CA VAL A 147 -4.37 -0.97 -16.89
C VAL A 147 -5.46 -1.62 -16.06
N PHE A 148 -6.30 -2.41 -16.72
CA PHE A 148 -7.35 -3.19 -16.09
C PHE A 148 -6.94 -4.65 -16.08
N PHE A 149 -7.20 -5.32 -14.96
CA PHE A 149 -6.86 -6.71 -14.72
C PHE A 149 -8.13 -7.55 -14.54
N ASP A 150 -8.06 -8.82 -14.91
CA ASP A 150 -9.11 -9.80 -14.65
C ASP A 150 -8.98 -10.43 -13.25
N ASP A 151 -9.90 -11.34 -12.93
CA ASP A 151 -9.92 -12.09 -11.65
C ASP A 151 -8.77 -13.11 -11.52
N TYR A 152 -7.85 -13.17 -12.48
CA TYR A 152 -6.64 -13.99 -12.45
C TYR A 152 -5.35 -13.16 -12.41
N ASP A 153 -5.46 -11.86 -12.08
CA ASP A 153 -4.35 -10.90 -12.00
C ASP A 153 -3.70 -10.60 -13.37
N ARG A 154 -4.44 -10.79 -14.47
CA ARG A 154 -3.89 -10.63 -15.83
C ARG A 154 -4.44 -9.40 -16.51
N VAL A 155 -3.58 -8.68 -17.25
CA VAL A 155 -3.97 -7.52 -18.06
C VAL A 155 -5.07 -7.93 -19.05
N LYS A 156 -6.24 -7.30 -18.89
CA LYS A 156 -7.42 -7.46 -19.73
C LYS A 156 -7.57 -6.30 -20.72
N GLU A 157 -7.24 -5.09 -20.30
CA GLU A 157 -7.45 -3.87 -21.09
C GLU A 157 -6.41 -2.80 -20.74
N LEU A 158 -6.02 -2.01 -21.75
CA LEU A 158 -5.09 -0.89 -21.65
C LEU A 158 -5.79 0.38 -22.17
N LYS A 159 -5.73 1.48 -21.40
CA LYS A 159 -6.29 2.79 -21.79
C LYS A 159 -5.28 3.92 -21.63
#